data_AF-A0A2L2TDH7-F1
#
_entry.id   AF-A0A2L2TDH7-F1
#
_cell.length_a   1.000
_cell.length_b   1.000
_cell.length_c   1.000
_cell.angle_alpha   90.00
_cell.angle_beta   90.00
_cell.angle_gamma   90.00
#
_symmetry.space_group_name_H-M   'P 1'
#
loop_
_entity.id
_entity.type
_entity.pdbx_description
1 polymer ?
#
loop_
_entity_poly.entity_id
_entity_poly.type
_entity_poly.pdbx_seq_one_letter_code
_entity_poly.pdbx_strand_id
1 'polypeptide(L)'
;MALTHTVLFQFKSDVDASEIKKICDSFLALKDQCIHPTSNSPYIVSLVGGKDNSPEGMQNGLTHGFVAIFNSTEDRDYYVEKDPAHQAFVAKVGSLLDKATVVDFTDGVY
;
A
#
# COMPACT_ATOMS: atom_id res chain seq x y z
N MET A 1 10.89 14.54 7.70
CA MET A 1 10.97 13.29 8.48
C MET A 1 10.35 12.21 7.61
N ALA A 2 10.90 11.00 7.63
CA ALA A 2 10.33 9.91 6.84
C ALA A 2 8.93 9.59 7.36
N LEU A 3 7.99 9.42 6.44
CA LEU A 3 6.59 9.11 6.74
C LEU A 3 6.31 7.67 6.34
N THR A 4 5.72 6.92 7.27
CA THR A 4 5.37 5.52 7.09
C THR A 4 3.90 5.42 6.78
N HIS A 5 3.57 4.88 5.61
CA HIS A 5 2.22 4.61 5.16
C HIS A 5 1.98 3.10 5.21
N THR A 6 1.16 2.65 6.15
CA THR A 6 0.84 1.24 6.35
C THR A 6 -0.55 0.93 5.83
N VAL A 7 -0.67 -0.12 5.04
CA VAL A 7 -1.93 -0.57 4.46
C VAL A 7 -2.14 -2.05 4.77
N LEU A 8 -3.28 -2.37 5.36
CA LEU A 8 -3.71 -3.73 5.66
C LEU A 8 -4.96 -4.06 4.86
N PHE A 9 -4.94 -5.21 4.21
CA PHE A 9 -6.03 -5.68 3.35
C PHE A 9 -6.67 -6.96 3.86
N GLN A 10 -7.98 -7.01 3.74
CA GLN A 10 -8.79 -8.22 3.76
C GLN A 10 -9.44 -8.36 2.39
N PHE A 11 -9.04 -9.40 1.65
CA PHE A 11 -9.69 -9.77 0.39
C PHE A 11 -11.01 -10.47 0.67
N LYS A 12 -11.96 -10.37 -0.26
CA LYS A 12 -13.20 -11.15 -0.20
C LYS A 12 -12.89 -12.64 -0.37
N SER A 13 -13.74 -13.49 0.19
CA SER A 13 -13.54 -14.94 0.22
C SER A 13 -13.61 -15.63 -1.15
N ASP A 14 -14.22 -14.96 -2.12
CA ASP A 14 -14.40 -15.42 -3.50
C ASP A 14 -13.27 -14.99 -4.44
N VAL A 15 -12.30 -14.21 -3.97
CA VAL A 15 -11.15 -13.78 -4.79
C VAL A 15 -10.15 -14.92 -4.93
N ASP A 16 -9.81 -15.24 -6.18
CA ASP A 16 -8.82 -16.26 -6.50
C ASP A 16 -7.42 -15.92 -5.97
N ALA A 17 -6.72 -16.92 -5.44
CA ALA A 17 -5.35 -16.76 -4.95
C ALA A 17 -4.38 -16.20 -6.02
N SER A 18 -4.61 -16.55 -7.30
CA SER A 18 -3.81 -16.02 -8.41
C SER A 18 -4.05 -14.53 -8.65
N GLU A 19 -5.28 -14.05 -8.40
CA GLU A 19 -5.64 -12.65 -8.52
C GLU A 19 -5.10 -11.85 -7.33
N ILE A 20 -5.22 -12.37 -6.11
CA ILE A 20 -4.57 -11.81 -4.91
C ILE A 20 -3.08 -11.62 -5.17
N LYS A 21 -2.39 -12.65 -5.68
CA LYS A 21 -0.96 -12.54 -5.99
C LYS A 21 -0.68 -11.42 -6.99
N LYS A 22 -1.44 -11.33 -8.09
CA LYS A 22 -1.27 -10.27 -9.09
C LYS A 22 -1.47 -8.88 -8.51
N ILE A 23 -2.43 -8.71 -7.59
CA ILE A 23 -2.66 -7.44 -6.90
C ILE A 23 -1.49 -7.11 -5.98
N CYS A 24 -1.02 -8.06 -5.16
CA CYS A 24 0.14 -7.87 -4.29
C CYS A 24 1.40 -7.50 -5.08
N ASP A 25 1.68 -8.22 -6.18
CA ASP A 25 2.81 -7.92 -7.07
C ASP A 25 2.66 -6.52 -7.69
N SER A 26 1.44 -6.16 -8.12
CA SER A 26 1.14 -4.84 -8.68
C SER A 26 1.29 -3.71 -7.65
N PHE A 27 0.98 -3.97 -6.38
CA PHE A 27 1.18 -2.98 -5.33
C PHE A 27 2.67 -2.73 -5.11
N LEU A 28 3.47 -3.79 -4.98
CA LEU A 28 4.92 -3.65 -4.81
C LEU A 28 5.61 -2.96 -6.00
N ALA A 29 5.08 -3.15 -7.20
CA ALA A 29 5.54 -2.47 -8.41
C ALA A 29 5.30 -0.95 -8.40
N LEU A 30 4.39 -0.44 -7.54
CA LEU A 30 4.16 1.02 -7.42
C LEU A 30 5.43 1.77 -7.02
N LYS A 31 6.34 1.12 -6.29
CA LYS A 31 7.63 1.70 -5.94
C LYS A 31 8.37 2.27 -7.16
N ASP A 32 8.35 1.53 -8.26
CA ASP A 32 9.05 1.91 -9.50
C ASP A 32 8.15 2.65 -10.49
N GLN A 33 6.82 2.51 -10.36
CA GLN A 33 5.83 3.11 -11.27
C GLN A 33 5.35 4.50 -10.84
N CYS A 34 5.38 4.80 -9.55
CA CYS A 34 5.03 6.11 -9.02
C CYS A 34 6.21 7.07 -9.23
N ILE A 35 6.11 7.83 -10.32
CA ILE A 35 7.14 8.79 -10.74
C ILE A 35 6.71 10.20 -10.36
N HIS A 36 7.60 10.93 -9.69
CA HIS A 36 7.32 12.29 -9.26
C HIS A 36 7.29 13.23 -10.48
N PRO A 37 6.26 14.08 -10.62
CA PRO A 37 6.01 14.83 -11.85
C PRO A 37 7.09 15.87 -12.18
N THR A 38 7.80 16.37 -11.17
CA THR A 38 8.84 17.40 -11.36
C THR A 38 10.26 16.84 -11.49
N SER A 39 10.59 15.78 -10.74
CA SER A 39 11.94 15.19 -10.74
C SER A 39 12.06 14.01 -11.69
N ASN A 40 10.94 13.55 -12.27
CA ASN A 40 10.85 12.44 -13.21
C ASN A 40 11.56 11.17 -12.72
N SER A 41 11.51 10.96 -11.39
CA SER A 41 12.17 9.85 -10.69
C SER A 41 11.19 9.22 -9.69
N PRO A 42 11.38 7.93 -9.33
CA PRO A 42 10.60 7.30 -8.27
C PRO A 42 10.79 8.04 -6.93
N TYR A 43 9.69 8.27 -6.21
CA TYR A 43 9.71 8.99 -4.92
C TYR A 43 9.29 8.13 -3.73
N ILE A 44 8.80 6.92 -3.97
CA ILE A 44 8.59 5.92 -2.92
C ILE A 44 9.95 5.36 -2.52
N VAL A 45 10.39 5.63 -1.29
CA VAL A 45 11.71 5.25 -0.79
C VAL A 45 11.80 3.74 -0.62
N SER A 46 10.78 3.16 0.00
CA SER A 46 10.67 1.73 0.23
C SER A 46 9.23 1.31 0.12
N LEU A 47 8.98 0.12 -0.42
CA LEU A 47 7.68 -0.52 -0.44
C LEU A 47 7.87 -2.00 -0.21
N VAL A 48 7.32 -2.49 0.88
CA VAL A 48 7.39 -3.90 1.28
C VAL A 48 6.02 -4.39 1.69
N GLY A 49 5.79 -5.69 1.61
CA GLY A 49 4.53 -6.26 2.05
C GLY A 49 4.42 -7.74 1.76
N GLY A 50 3.33 -8.34 2.22
CA GLY A 50 3.09 -9.76 2.09
C GLY A 50 1.84 -10.24 2.82
N LYS A 51 1.68 -11.56 2.85
CA LYS A 51 0.62 -12.23 3.59
C LYS A 51 0.98 -12.28 5.08
N ASP A 52 -0.01 -12.06 5.94
CA ASP A 52 0.11 -12.22 7.37
C ASP A 52 0.53 -13.66 7.74
N ASN A 53 1.42 -13.75 8.73
CA ASN A 53 1.88 -14.98 9.34
C ASN A 53 2.00 -14.86 10.86
N SER A 54 1.39 -13.82 11.47
CA SER A 54 1.49 -13.62 12.91
C SER A 54 0.74 -14.72 13.67
N PRO A 55 1.36 -15.34 14.69
CA PRO A 55 0.71 -16.34 15.52
C PRO A 55 -0.23 -15.74 16.58
N GLU A 56 -0.30 -14.41 16.69
CA GLU A 56 -0.99 -13.73 17.79
C GLU A 56 -2.52 -13.70 17.66
N GLY A 57 -3.06 -13.93 16.46
CA GLY A 57 -4.52 -14.03 16.25
C GLY A 57 -5.28 -12.70 16.32
N MET A 58 -4.58 -11.56 16.33
CA MET A 58 -5.15 -10.22 16.48
C MET A 58 -5.41 -9.49 15.14
N GLN A 59 -5.42 -10.21 14.03
CA GLN A 59 -5.53 -9.64 12.69
C GLN A 59 -6.89 -9.02 12.37
N ASN A 60 -7.94 -9.36 13.12
CA ASN A 60 -9.30 -8.82 12.91
C ASN A 60 -9.79 -8.93 11.45
N GLY A 61 -9.54 -10.09 10.83
CA GLY A 61 -9.91 -10.41 9.45
C GLY A 61 -8.91 -9.97 8.38
N LEU A 62 -7.94 -9.10 8.71
CA LEU A 62 -6.91 -8.66 7.78
C LEU A 62 -5.96 -9.83 7.45
N THR A 63 -5.56 -9.94 6.18
CA THR A 63 -4.78 -11.09 5.69
C THR A 63 -3.46 -10.70 5.05
N HIS A 64 -3.31 -9.44 4.64
CA HIS A 64 -2.11 -8.94 3.99
C HIS A 64 -1.77 -7.56 4.54
N GLY A 65 -0.48 -7.26 4.61
CA GLY A 65 0.04 -5.98 5.09
C GLY A 65 1.13 -5.46 4.18
N PHE A 66 1.14 -4.14 3.99
CA PHE A 66 2.10 -3.42 3.18
C PHE A 66 2.53 -2.14 3.89
N VAL A 67 3.79 -1.77 3.69
CA VAL A 67 4.40 -0.59 4.29
C VAL A 67 5.17 0.15 3.21
N ALA A 68 4.77 1.40 2.96
CA ALA A 68 5.46 2.34 2.10
C ALA A 68 6.17 3.40 2.95
N ILE A 69 7.36 3.82 2.53
CA ILE A 69 8.10 4.91 3.16
C ILE A 69 8.25 6.05 2.16
N PHE A 70 7.93 7.26 2.61
CA PHE A 70 8.08 8.51 1.86
C PHE A 70 9.05 9.45 2.57
N ASN A 71 9.74 10.31 1.82
CA ASN A 71 10.66 11.30 2.40
C ASN A 71 9.94 12.52 2.99
N SER A 72 8.73 12.81 2.51
CA SER A 72 7.95 13.98 2.90
C SER A 72 6.45 13.69 2.92
N THR A 73 5.69 14.54 3.62
CA THR A 73 4.22 14.50 3.60
C THR A 73 3.68 14.85 2.22
N GLU A 74 4.33 15.79 1.51
CA GLU A 74 3.95 16.21 0.15
C GLU A 74 4.02 15.05 -0.85
N ASP A 75 5.08 14.24 -0.78
CA ASP A 75 5.21 13.00 -1.58
C ASP A 75 4.06 12.03 -1.30
N ARG A 76 3.72 11.81 -0.02
CA ARG A 76 2.61 10.92 0.35
C ARG A 76 1.27 11.47 -0.08
N ASP A 77 1.02 12.76 0.08
CA ASP A 77 -0.23 13.41 -0.34
C ASP A 77 -0.39 13.32 -1.86
N TYR A 78 0.68 13.58 -2.63
CA TYR A 78 0.66 13.38 -4.07
C TYR A 78 0.37 11.92 -4.46
N TYR A 79 1.03 10.96 -3.82
CA TYR A 79 0.77 9.53 -4.01
C TYR A 79 -0.71 9.20 -3.81
N VAL A 80 -1.27 9.61 -2.67
CA VAL A 80 -2.65 9.29 -2.32
C VAL A 80 -3.65 9.98 -3.23
N GLU A 81 -3.46 11.26 -3.55
CA GLU A 81 -4.49 12.09 -4.18
C GLU A 81 -4.39 12.21 -5.71
N LYS A 82 -3.17 12.13 -6.27
CA LYS A 82 -2.92 12.58 -7.66
C LYS A 82 -2.17 11.57 -8.52
N ASP A 83 -1.39 10.67 -7.92
CA ASP A 83 -0.56 9.74 -8.69
C ASP A 83 -1.43 8.77 -9.50
N PRO A 84 -1.35 8.79 -10.85
CA PRO A 84 -2.24 8.01 -11.69
C PRO A 84 -1.99 6.50 -11.57
N ALA A 85 -0.75 6.07 -11.28
CA ALA A 85 -0.45 4.66 -11.08
C ALA A 85 -1.10 4.16 -9.78
N HIS A 86 -1.01 4.94 -8.71
CA HIS A 86 -1.70 4.63 -7.46
C HIS A 86 -3.23 4.65 -7.61
N GLN A 87 -3.81 5.65 -8.27
CA GLN A 87 -5.26 5.73 -8.50
C GLN A 87 -5.78 4.53 -9.32
N ALA A 88 -5.03 4.10 -10.33
CA ALA A 88 -5.36 2.91 -11.11
C ALA A 88 -5.31 1.63 -10.25
N PHE A 89 -4.33 1.53 -9.34
CA PHE A 89 -4.27 0.44 -8.38
C PHE A 89 -5.48 0.44 -7.43
N VAL A 90 -5.82 1.58 -6.83
CA VAL A 90 -6.96 1.72 -5.90
C VAL A 90 -8.27 1.29 -6.57
N ALA A 91 -8.51 1.73 -7.80
CA ALA A 91 -9.69 1.34 -8.57
C ALA A 91 -9.76 -0.17 -8.81
N LYS A 92 -8.62 -0.81 -9.06
CA LYS A 92 -8.53 -2.25 -9.31
C LYS A 92 -8.72 -3.07 -8.03
N VAL A 93 -8.08 -2.67 -6.93
CA VAL A 93 -8.12 -3.44 -5.68
C VAL A 93 -9.44 -3.24 -4.93
N GLY A 94 -10.07 -2.07 -5.05
CA GLY A 94 -11.27 -1.72 -4.30
C GLY A 94 -12.45 -2.68 -4.50
N SER A 95 -12.59 -3.28 -5.69
CA SER A 95 -13.63 -4.28 -5.95
C SER A 95 -13.34 -5.65 -5.33
N LEU A 96 -12.10 -5.92 -4.93
CA LEU A 96 -11.63 -7.21 -4.43
C LEU A 96 -11.52 -7.26 -2.89
N LEU A 97 -11.55 -6.10 -2.25
CA LEU A 97 -11.41 -5.98 -0.80
C LEU A 97 -12.77 -6.05 -0.11
N ASP A 98 -12.79 -6.79 1.00
CA ASP A 98 -13.85 -6.73 2.01
C ASP A 98 -13.58 -5.58 2.98
N LYS A 99 -12.30 -5.39 3.35
CA LYS A 99 -11.85 -4.34 4.27
C LYS A 99 -10.45 -3.86 3.93
N ALA A 100 -10.23 -2.57 4.09
CA ALA A 100 -8.92 -1.93 4.03
C ALA A 100 -8.72 -1.10 5.31
N THR A 101 -7.52 -1.16 5.90
CA THR A 101 -7.12 -0.28 7.00
C THR A 101 -5.83 0.41 6.61
N VAL A 102 -5.81 1.74 6.71
CA VAL A 102 -4.67 2.57 6.31
C VAL A 102 -4.26 3.40 7.51
N VAL A 103 -2.97 3.40 7.84
CA VAL A 103 -2.39 4.16 8.95
C VAL A 103 -1.12 4.84 8.48
N ASP A 104 -1.11 6.16 8.53
CA ASP A 104 0.07 6.99 8.30
C ASP A 104 0.63 7.46 9.64
N PHE A 105 1.95 7.34 9.83
CA PHE A 105 2.61 7.85 11.03
C PHE A 105 4.03 8.30 10.75
N THR A 106 4.54 9.14 11.65
CA THR A 106 5.96 9.51 11.71
C THR A 106 6.58 8.77 12.89
N ASP A 107 7.73 8.13 12.65
CA ASP A 107 8.46 7.41 13.71
C ASP A 107 8.75 8.33 14.91
N GLY A 108 8.48 7.84 16.12
CA GLY A 108 8.70 8.56 17.38
C GLY A 108 7.69 9.67 17.72
N VAL A 109 6.55 9.78 17.01
CA VAL A 109 5.48 10.75 17.29
C VAL A 109 4.24 10.03 17.82
N TYR A 110 3.69 10.47 18.97
CA TYR A 110 2.59 9.83 19.70
C TYR A 110 1.36 10.73 19.84
#